data_AF-A0A356UAI0-F1
#
_entry.id   AF-A0A356UAI0-F1
#
_cell.length_a   1.000
_cell.length_b   1.000
_cell.length_c   1.000
_cell.angle_alpha   90.00
_cell.angle_beta   90.00
_cell.angle_gamma   90.00
#
_symmetry.space_group_name_H-M   'P 1'
#
loop_
_entity.id
_entity.type
_entity.pdbx_description
1 polymer ?
#
loop_
_entity_poly.entity_id
_entity_poly.type
_entity_poly.pdbx_seq_one_letter_code
_entity_poly.pdbx_strand_id
1 'polypeptide(L)' 'MGFEQTKDLLGLRELSREDIELILNTALPMKDIIKRDIKKVPTLRGKALATVFYEPSTRTRTSFEIA' A
#
# COMPACT_ATOMS: atom_id res chain seq x y z
N MET A 1 -1.24 -5.78 18.44
CA MET A 1 -2.49 -5.81 17.62
C MET A 1 -2.28 -4.94 16.39
N GLY A 2 -1.38 -5.41 15.53
CA GLY A 2 -1.09 -4.90 14.21
C GLY A 2 -0.68 -6.10 13.35
N PHE A 3 -0.17 -5.85 12.14
CA PHE A 3 0.39 -6.84 11.20
C PHE A 3 1.61 -7.62 11.78
N GLU A 4 1.53 -8.14 13.00
CA GLU A 4 2.60 -8.88 13.68
C GLU A 4 2.74 -10.30 13.11
N GLN A 5 1.76 -10.80 12.35
CA GLN A 5 1.77 -12.17 11.79
C GLN A 5 1.88 -12.25 10.26
N THR A 6 1.61 -11.17 9.51
CA THR A 6 1.60 -11.19 8.03
C THR A 6 2.40 -10.01 7.47
N LYS A 7 3.72 -10.16 7.46
CA LYS A 7 4.64 -9.21 6.80
C LYS A 7 4.37 -9.11 5.29
N ASP A 8 3.98 -10.23 4.68
CA ASP A 8 3.80 -10.37 3.24
C ASP A 8 2.30 -10.41 2.88
N LEU A 9 1.90 -9.65 1.85
CA LEU A 9 0.53 -9.61 1.34
C LEU A 9 0.42 -10.42 0.05
N LEU A 10 0.25 -11.75 0.18
CA LEU A 10 0.15 -12.68 -0.95
C LEU A 10 -1.29 -12.92 -1.43
N GLY A 11 -2.27 -12.65 -0.57
CA GLY A 11 -3.69 -12.83 -0.86
C GLY A 11 -4.56 -12.50 0.34
N LEU A 12 -5.88 -12.64 0.18
CA LEU A 12 -6.85 -12.28 1.22
C LEU A 12 -7.16 -13.41 2.22
N ARG A 13 -6.76 -14.66 1.91
CA ARG A 13 -7.15 -15.85 2.69
C ARG A 13 -6.67 -15.84 4.13
N GLU A 14 -5.50 -15.23 4.36
CA GLU A 14 -4.84 -15.17 5.65
C GLU A 14 -5.12 -13.85 6.39
N LEU A 15 -5.84 -12.92 5.75
CA LEU A 15 -6.21 -11.67 6.38
C LEU A 15 -7.44 -11.87 7.26
N SER A 16 -7.32 -11.46 8.52
CA SER A 16 -8.49 -11.33 9.38
C SER A 16 -9.37 -10.18 8.91
N ARG A 17 -10.61 -10.14 9.39
CA ARG A 17 -11.54 -9.02 9.15
C ARG A 17 -10.93 -7.71 9.65
N GLU A 18 -10.29 -7.77 10.81
CA GLU A 18 -9.67 -6.63 11.48
C GLU A 18 -8.49 -6.08 10.66
N ASP A 19 -7.68 -6.94 10.04
CA ASP A 19 -6.58 -6.51 9.15
C ASP A 19 -7.11 -5.78 7.91
N ILE A 20 -8.18 -6.31 7.31
CA ILE A 20 -8.83 -5.70 6.15
C ILE A 20 -9.40 -4.33 6.54
N GLU A 21 -10.12 -4.25 7.66
CA GLU A 21 -10.64 -2.98 8.18
C GLU A 21 -9.52 -1.97 8.48
N LEU A 22 -8.39 -2.42 9.02
CA LEU A 22 -7.22 -1.57 9.27
C LEU A 22 -6.65 -0.99 7.96
N ILE A 23 -6.49 -1.81 6.92
CA ILE A 23 -6.03 -1.34 5.59
C ILE A 23 -7.01 -0.28 5.05
N LEU A 24 -8.30 -0.57 5.06
CA LEU A 24 -9.33 0.32 4.52
C LEU A 24 -9.41 1.65 5.28
N ASN A 25 -9.42 1.58 6.62
CA ASN A 25 -9.44 2.76 7.49
C ASN A 25 -8.17 3.62 7.32
N THR A 26 -7.03 2.99 7.06
CA THR A 26 -5.78 3.70 6.76
C THR A 26 -5.78 4.31 5.35
N ALA A 27 -6.39 3.65 4.37
CA ALA A 27 -6.47 4.13 2.99
C ALA A 27 -7.34 5.40 2.84
N LEU A 28 -8.38 5.54 3.67
CA LEU A 28 -9.27 6.71 3.65
C LEU A 28 -8.52 8.05 3.77
N PRO A 29 -7.73 8.33 4.83
CA PRO A 29 -6.96 9.56 4.94
C PRO A 29 -5.82 9.65 3.91
N MET A 30 -5.26 8.52 3.45
CA MET A 30 -4.21 8.53 2.42
C MET A 30 -4.68 9.09 1.08
N LYS A 31 -5.98 8.96 0.76
CA LYS A 31 -6.58 9.53 -0.45
C LYS A 31 -6.40 11.04 -0.54
N ASP A 32 -6.41 11.75 0.59
CA ASP A 32 -6.21 13.19 0.62
C ASP A 32 -4.73 13.58 0.61
N ILE A 33 -3.82 12.68 1.00
CA ILE A 33 -2.38 12.89 0.92
C ILE A 33 -1.90 12.86 -0.54
N ILE A 34 -2.44 11.95 -1.36
CA ILE A 34 -2.10 11.84 -2.78
C ILE A 34 -2.46 13.12 -3.57
N LYS A 35 -3.44 13.91 -3.09
CA LYS A 35 -3.83 15.19 -3.70
C LYS A 35 -2.90 16.36 -3.34
N ARG A 36 -2.00 16.20 -2.36
CA ARG A 36 -1.08 17.26 -1.92
C ARG A 36 0.10 17.35 -2.89
N ASP A 37 0.73 18.53 -2.95
CA ASP A 37 1.94 18.75 -3.75
C ASP A 37 3.09 17.81 -3.33
N ILE A 38 3.16 17.49 -2.04
CA ILE A 38 4.08 16.49 -1.49
C ILE A 38 3.30 15.20 -1.22
N LYS A 39 3.34 14.29 -2.18
CA LYS A 39 2.62 13.01 -2.14
C LYS A 39 3.20 11.98 -1.17
N LYS A 40 4.50 12.07 -0.86
CA LYS A 40 5.20 11.14 0.03
C LYS A 40 5.19 11.62 1.47
N VAL A 41 4.61 10.79 2.34
CA VAL A 41 4.67 10.98 3.79
C VAL A 41 6.12 10.91 4.29
N PRO A 42 6.49 11.70 5.33
CA PRO A 42 7.86 11.70 5.88
C PRO A 42 8.37 10.32 6.28
N THR A 43 7.48 9.41 6.69
CA THR A 43 7.79 8.05 7.16
C THR A 43 8.40 7.15 6.08
N LEU A 44 8.20 7.45 4.79
CA LEU A 44 8.76 6.68 3.66
C LEU A 44 10.04 7.31 3.08
N ARG A 45 10.55 8.42 3.63
CA ARG A 45 11.80 9.02 3.15
C ARG A 45 12.97 8.06 3.33
N GLY A 46 13.81 7.95 2.31
CA GLY A 46 14.94 7.03 2.29
C GLY A 46 14.57 5.55 2.09
N LYS A 47 13.30 5.23 1.81
CA LYS A 47 12.87 3.88 1.40
C LYS A 47 12.71 3.80 -0.11
N ALA A 48 13.09 2.67 -0.69
CA ALA A 48 12.91 2.36 -2.10
C ALA A 48 11.94 1.18 -2.25
N LEU A 49 11.11 1.22 -3.30
CA LEU A 49 10.19 0.15 -3.69
C LEU A 49 10.62 -0.39 -5.05
N ALA A 50 10.75 -1.71 -5.16
CA ALA A 50 10.99 -2.39 -6.44
C ALA A 50 9.69 -3.05 -6.90
N THR A 51 9.29 -2.79 -8.15
CA THR A 51 8.13 -3.42 -8.78
C THR A 51 8.60 -4.36 -9.87
N VAL A 52 8.20 -5.64 -9.81
CA VAL A 52 8.61 -6.68 -10.75
C VAL A 52 7.37 -7.26 -11.42
N PHE A 53 7.27 -7.08 -12.75
CA PHE A 53 6.16 -7.55 -13.57
C PHE A 53 6.70 -8.43 -14.71
N TYR A 54 6.30 -9.70 -14.72
CA TYR A 54 6.60 -10.62 -15.82
C TYR A 54 5.63 -10.43 -17.00
N GLU A 55 4.44 -9.90 -16.72
CA GLU A 55 3.39 -9.62 -17.70
C GLU A 55 3.00 -8.13 -17.62
N PRO A 56 2.64 -7.48 -18.75
CA PRO A 56 2.21 -6.09 -18.74
C PRO A 56 0.94 -5.88 -17.90
N SER A 57 1.01 -5.00 -16.88
CA SER A 57 -0.15 -4.55 -16.11
C SER A 57 -0.09 -3.06 -15.81
N THR A 58 -0.78 -2.26 -16.64
CA THR A 58 -0.74 -0.79 -16.55
C THR A 58 -1.30 -0.28 -15.22
N ARG A 59 -2.52 -0.71 -14.84
CA ARG A 59 -3.19 -0.18 -13.64
C ARG A 59 -2.42 -0.50 -12.36
N THR A 60 -1.95 -1.73 -12.22
CA THR A 60 -1.20 -2.15 -11.03
C THR A 60 0.11 -1.40 -10.93
N ARG A 61 0.91 -1.37 -12.00
CA ARG A 61 2.19 -0.67 -12.01
C ARG A 61 2.03 0.81 -11.67
N THR A 62 1.13 1.50 -12.37
CA THR A 62 0.89 2.93 -12.17
C THR A 62 0.40 3.22 -10.74
N SER A 63 -0.42 2.36 -10.14
CA SER A 63 -0.86 2.55 -8.75
C SER A 63 0.29 2.48 -7.74
N PHE A 64 1.28 1.62 -7.93
CA PHE A 64 2.45 1.52 -7.06
C PHE A 64 3.48 2.61 -7.29
N GLU A 65 3.57 3.16 -8.51
CA GLU A 65 4.50 4.26 -8.83
C GLU A 65 4.00 5.64 -8.34
N ILE A 66 2.69 5.85 -8.31
CA ILE A 66 2.07 7.12 -7.89
C ILE A 66 1.97 7.22 -6.35
N ALA A 67 1.85 6.08 -5.67
CA ALA A 67 1.79 6.00 -4.21
C ALA A 67 3.13 6.37 -3.54
#